data_AF-A0A5K1DXI7-F1
#
_entry.id   AF-A0A5K1DXI7-F1
#
_cell.length_a   1.000
_cell.length_b   1.000
_cell.length_c   1.000
_cell.angle_alpha   90.00
_cell.angle_beta   90.00
_cell.angle_gamma   90.00
#
_symmetry.space_group_name_H-M   'P 1'
#
loop_
_entity.id
_entity.type
_entity.pdbx_description
1 polymer ?
#
loop_
_entity_poly.entity_id
_entity_poly.type
_entity_poly.pdbx_seq_one_letter_code
_entity_poly.pdbx_strand_id
1 'polypeptide(L)' 'AEVNFLGDLVHPNLVKLIGYCIEDDQRLLVYEFMPRGSLENHLFR' A
#
# COMPACT_ATOMS: atom_id res chain seq x y z
N ALA A 1 -12.03 0.46 5.01
CA ALA A 1 -11.83 1.66 4.19
C ALA A 1 -10.71 1.45 3.17
N GLU A 2 -9.49 1.11 3.54
CA GLU A 2 -8.41 0.96 2.56
C GLU A 2 -8.47 -0.36 1.77
N VAL A 3 -8.63 -1.49 2.46
CA VAL A 3 -8.76 -2.84 1.85
C VAL A 3 -9.87 -2.92 0.81
N ASN A 4 -11.05 -2.33 1.09
CA ASN A 4 -12.21 -2.37 0.19
C ASN A 4 -12.02 -1.57 -1.10
N PHE A 5 -11.11 -0.60 -1.11
CA PHE A 5 -10.91 0.30 -2.26
C PHE A 5 -9.66 -0.07 -3.05
N LEU A 6 -8.60 -0.54 -2.39
CA LEU A 6 -7.35 -0.92 -3.04
C LEU A 6 -7.31 -2.39 -3.50
N GLY A 7 -8.23 -3.24 -3.04
CA GLY A 7 -8.27 -4.65 -3.44
C GLY A 7 -8.51 -4.87 -4.94
N ASP A 8 -9.37 -4.04 -5.56
CA ASP A 8 -9.77 -4.19 -6.96
C ASP A 8 -9.11 -3.16 -7.91
N LEU A 9 -8.37 -2.20 -7.36
CA LEU A 9 -7.84 -1.08 -8.14
C LEU A 9 -6.43 -1.39 -8.66
N VAL A 10 -6.33 -1.64 -9.96
CA VAL A 10 -5.05 -1.93 -10.64
C VAL A 10 -4.74 -0.81 -11.62
N HIS A 11 -3.73 0.00 -11.32
CA HIS A 11 -3.27 1.09 -12.19
C HIS A 11 -1.74 1.28 -12.09
N PRO A 12 -1.01 1.56 -13.20
CA PRO A 12 0.45 1.66 -13.19
C PRO A 12 1.07 2.70 -12.26
N ASN A 13 0.30 3.75 -11.91
CA ASN A 13 0.76 4.85 -11.04
C ASN A 13 0.17 4.77 -9.63
N LEU A 14 -0.45 3.66 -9.26
CA LEU A 14 -1.00 3.47 -7.92
C LEU A 14 -0.36 2.24 -7.29
N VAL A 15 0.02 2.37 -6.02
CA VAL A 15 0.57 1.25 -5.26
C VAL A 15 -0.44 0.12 -5.15
N LYS A 16 0.00 -1.08 -5.52
CA LYS A 16 -0.82 -2.28 -5.46
C LYS A 16 -0.85 -2.86 -4.04
N LEU A 17 -2.05 -3.05 -3.51
CA LEU A 17 -2.27 -3.91 -2.35
C LEU A 17 -2.19 -5.38 -2.82
N ILE A 18 -1.23 -6.13 -2.29
CA ILE A 18 -1.03 -7.55 -2.59
C ILE A 18 -1.90 -8.42 -1.67
N GLY A 19 -2.07 -8.00 -0.42
CA GLY A 19 -2.88 -8.71 0.56
C GLY A 19 -2.96 -7.98 1.89
N TYR A 20 -3.68 -8.59 2.83
CA TYR A 20 -3.84 -8.06 4.18
C TYR A 20 -4.03 -9.22 5.16
N CYS A 21 -3.71 -8.98 6.44
CA CYS A 21 -4.06 -9.86 7.54
C CYS A 21 -4.93 -9.06 8.52
N ILE A 22 -6.08 -9.62 8.87
CA ILE A 22 -6.97 -9.10 9.90
C ILE A 22 -7.29 -10.29 10.81
N GLU A 23 -6.53 -10.42 11.89
CA GLU A 23 -6.70 -11.46 12.91
C GLU A 23 -6.70 -10.79 14.28
N ASP A 24 -7.80 -10.94 15.03
CA ASP A 24 -8.01 -10.29 16.32
C ASP A 24 -7.68 -8.78 16.30
N ASP A 25 -6.67 -8.37 17.07
CA ASP A 25 -6.18 -6.99 17.15
C ASP A 25 -5.02 -6.69 16.19
N GLN A 26 -4.59 -7.67 15.39
CA GLN A 26 -3.53 -7.51 14.40
C GLN A 26 -4.12 -7.13 13.04
N ARG A 27 -3.67 -5.99 12.51
CA ARG A 27 -4.06 -5.49 11.19
C ARG A 27 -2.81 -5.16 10.39
N LEU A 28 -2.53 -5.97 9.38
CA LEU A 28 -1.36 -5.83 8.51
C LEU A 28 -1.81 -5.63 7.07
N LEU A 29 -1.08 -4.79 6.34
CA LEU A 29 -1.27 -4.55 4.91
C LEU A 29 0.02 -4.89 4.18
N VAL A 30 -0.10 -5.62 3.09
CA VAL A 30 1.03 -6.06 2.26
C VAL A 30 0.92 -5.33 0.92
N TYR A 31 1.83 -4.39 0.69
CA TYR A 31 1.93 -3.63 -0.56
C TYR A 31 3.09 -4.15 -1.42
N GLU A 32 3.09 -3.76 -2.70
CA GLU A 32 4.31 -3.83 -3.48
C GLU A 32 5.43 -2.96 -2.88
N PHE A 33 6.66 -3.43 -3.01
CA PHE A 33 7.80 -2.70 -2.45
C PHE A 33 8.19 -1.53 -3.35
N MET A 34 8.25 -0.33 -2.78
CA MET A 34 8.69 0.89 -3.45
C MET A 34 10.14 1.22 -3.04
N PRO A 35 11.17 0.79 -3.80
CA PRO A 35 12.57 0.85 -3.37
C PRO A 35 13.11 2.27 -3.20
N ARG A 36 12.45 3.27 -3.78
CA ARG A 36 12.87 4.67 -3.72
C ARG A 36 12.26 5.45 -2.55
N GLY A 37 11.30 4.86 -1.82
CA GLY A 37 10.63 5.51 -0.71
C GLY A 37 9.53 6.49 -1.16
N SER A 38 9.14 7.40 -0.27
CA SER A 38 8.04 8.35 -0.50
C SER A 38 8.45 9.49 -1.42
N LEU A 39 7.46 10.07 -2.12
CA LEU A 39 7.67 11.29 -2.91
C LEU A 39 8.15 12.46 -2.06
N GLU A 40 7.68 12.58 -0.82
CA GLU A 40 8.17 13.58 0.14
C GLU A 40 9.69 13.50 0.33
N ASN A 41 10.23 12.29 0.50
CA ASN A 41 11.68 12.07 0.60
C ASN A 41 12.45 12.45 -0.68
N HIS A 42 11.78 12.51 -1.82
CA HIS A 42 12.41 12.94 -3.07
C HIS A 42 12.33 14.45 -3.29
N LEU A 43 11.33 15.12 -2.71
CA LEU A 43 11.08 16.54 -2.94
C LEU A 43 11.61 17.45 -1.83
N PHE A 44 11.65 16.98 -0.59
CA PHE A 44 11.88 17.84 0.59
C PHE A 44 13.00 17.34 1.52
N ARG A 45 13.86 16.44 1.04
CA ARG A 45 15.10 16.04 1.73
C ARG A 45 16.27 16.96 1.40
#